data_AF-A0A7K3XIC7-F1
#
_entry.id   AF-A0A7K3XIC7-F1
#
_cell.length_a   1.000
_cell.length_b   1.000
_cell.length_c   1.000
_cell.angle_alpha   90.00
_cell.angle_beta   90.00
_cell.angle_gamma   90.00
#
_symmetry.space_group_name_H-M   'P 1'
#
loop_
_entity.id
_entity.type
_entity.pdbx_description
1 polymer ?
#
loop_
_entity_poly.entity_id
_entity_poly.type
_entity_poly.pdbx_seq_one_letter_code
_entity_poly.pdbx_strand_id
1 'polypeptide(L)'
;MTKKEAIAILHSQTTGVPFEALEFLMNLPYDEDIENKIIFHLDNAYNERISMLNKSLPNLPLWYSILAEVHSSLKMVPSVINLFTTSDSPDWDLLDEQGLFLVGMLSERYPETIASFLDAIEKQVSIKSNAPYLFLYDCVYFAKDEFHGEKISRLLSNPDTGWKPLLAVHVAETRLISCREEVKKLHEEFVPFTQKGTNENLIREELMYALELFDDETHTPGCYFYQRGEWNSHYKNAEGIFAEENPMLASIFNNVGRNDLCPCGSGKKYKSCCLKK
;
A
#
# COMPACT_ATOMS: atom_id res chain seq x y z
N MET A 1 -29.88 -3.66 -7.42
CA MET A 1 -28.63 -4.33 -7.84
C MET A 1 -28.45 -5.58 -6.99
N THR A 2 -27.99 -6.68 -7.56
CA THR A 2 -27.57 -7.89 -6.84
C THR A 2 -26.04 -7.92 -6.70
N LYS A 3 -25.49 -8.71 -5.77
CA LYS A 3 -24.02 -8.91 -5.64
C LYS A 3 -23.38 -9.32 -6.97
N LYS A 4 -24.04 -10.22 -7.71
CA LYS A 4 -23.57 -10.68 -9.02
C LYS A 4 -23.56 -9.57 -10.06
N GLU A 5 -24.57 -8.71 -10.07
CA GLU A 5 -24.64 -7.54 -10.95
C GLU A 5 -23.55 -6.53 -10.62
N ALA A 6 -23.34 -6.22 -9.33
CA ALA A 6 -22.30 -5.29 -8.89
C ALA A 6 -20.89 -5.77 -9.27
N ILE A 7 -20.58 -7.06 -9.02
CA ILE A 7 -19.31 -7.66 -9.45
C ILE A 7 -19.16 -7.63 -10.97
N ALA A 8 -20.25 -7.87 -11.71
CA ALA A 8 -20.22 -7.79 -13.17
C ALA A 8 -19.89 -6.38 -13.65
N ILE A 9 -20.43 -5.33 -13.00
CA ILE A 9 -20.10 -3.93 -13.30
C ILE A 9 -18.62 -3.67 -13.05
N LEU A 10 -18.06 -4.06 -11.89
CA LEU A 10 -16.62 -3.93 -11.62
C LEU A 10 -15.77 -4.59 -12.72
N HIS A 11 -16.24 -5.75 -13.21
CA HIS A 11 -15.56 -6.56 -14.23
C HIS A 11 -15.95 -6.19 -15.68
N SER A 12 -16.67 -5.10 -15.91
CA SER A 12 -16.96 -4.60 -17.26
C SER A 12 -16.66 -3.12 -17.43
N GLN A 13 -16.45 -2.38 -16.35
CA GLN A 13 -16.18 -0.95 -16.38
C GLN A 13 -14.77 -0.68 -16.93
N THR A 14 -14.69 -0.08 -18.12
CA THR A 14 -13.42 0.28 -18.77
C THR A 14 -13.05 1.77 -18.62
N THR A 15 -14.05 2.62 -18.34
CA THR A 15 -13.91 4.07 -18.15
C THR A 15 -14.68 4.53 -16.92
N GLY A 16 -14.18 5.55 -16.23
CA GLY A 16 -14.77 6.06 -14.99
C GLY A 16 -14.63 5.11 -13.80
N VAL A 17 -15.06 5.59 -12.63
CA VAL A 17 -15.09 4.82 -11.38
C VAL A 17 -16.46 4.16 -11.22
N PRO A 18 -16.56 2.85 -10.93
CA PRO A 18 -17.83 2.14 -10.77
C PRO A 18 -18.48 2.41 -9.40
N PHE A 19 -18.77 3.69 -9.08
CA PHE A 19 -19.23 4.13 -7.76
C PHE A 19 -20.45 3.36 -7.24
N GLU A 20 -21.50 3.20 -8.05
CA GLU A 20 -22.72 2.50 -7.61
C GLU A 20 -22.46 1.04 -7.24
N ALA A 21 -21.57 0.37 -7.97
CA ALA A 21 -21.22 -1.02 -7.70
C ALA A 21 -20.32 -1.15 -6.46
N LEU A 22 -19.34 -0.25 -6.30
CA LEU A 22 -18.49 -0.19 -5.10
C LEU A 22 -19.34 0.09 -3.86
N GLU A 23 -20.17 1.13 -3.89
CA GLU A 23 -21.04 1.50 -2.77
C GLU A 23 -22.01 0.36 -2.41
N PHE A 24 -22.60 -0.31 -3.41
CA PHE A 24 -23.44 -1.47 -3.15
C PHE A 24 -22.66 -2.60 -2.46
N LEU A 25 -21.46 -2.93 -2.95
CA LEU A 25 -20.64 -4.02 -2.40
C LEU A 25 -20.09 -3.70 -1.01
N MET A 26 -19.73 -2.45 -0.73
CA MET A 26 -19.26 -2.01 0.58
C MET A 26 -20.37 -2.07 1.64
N ASN A 27 -21.63 -1.90 1.26
CA ASN A 27 -22.77 -1.98 2.18
C ASN A 27 -23.27 -3.42 2.45
N LEU A 28 -22.66 -4.44 1.82
CA LEU A 28 -22.99 -5.83 2.12
C LEU A 28 -22.39 -6.25 3.47
N PRO A 29 -23.04 -7.17 4.21
CA PRO A 29 -22.39 -7.82 5.35
C PRO A 29 -21.16 -8.61 4.87
N TYR A 30 -20.33 -9.05 5.83
CA TYR A 30 -19.18 -9.91 5.54
C TYR A 30 -19.57 -11.06 4.60
N ASP A 31 -18.76 -11.20 3.54
CA ASP A 31 -18.97 -12.19 2.49
C ASP A 31 -17.61 -12.79 2.09
N GLU A 32 -17.46 -14.09 2.32
CA GLU A 32 -16.19 -14.80 2.06
C GLU A 32 -15.79 -14.78 0.57
N ASP A 33 -16.76 -14.72 -0.37
CA ASP A 33 -16.44 -14.60 -1.79
C ASP A 33 -15.87 -13.20 -2.13
N ILE A 34 -16.34 -12.14 -1.45
CA ILE A 34 -15.76 -10.80 -1.58
C ILE A 34 -14.35 -10.77 -0.99
N GLU A 35 -14.15 -11.27 0.23
CA GLU A 35 -12.83 -11.35 0.89
C GLU A 35 -11.80 -12.08 0.00
N ASN A 36 -12.18 -13.25 -0.54
CA ASN A 36 -11.31 -14.03 -1.42
C ASN A 36 -10.97 -13.31 -2.72
N LYS A 37 -11.90 -12.50 -3.27
CA LYS A 37 -11.62 -11.68 -4.46
C LYS A 37 -10.67 -10.54 -4.15
N ILE A 38 -10.83 -9.90 -3.00
CA ILE A 38 -9.92 -8.85 -2.53
C ILE A 38 -8.49 -9.40 -2.45
N ILE A 39 -8.30 -10.50 -1.72
CA ILE A 39 -7.00 -11.17 -1.59
C ILE A 39 -6.43 -11.54 -2.96
N PHE A 40 -7.24 -12.16 -3.82
CA PHE A 40 -6.79 -12.52 -5.17
C PHE A 40 -6.30 -11.32 -5.99
N HIS A 41 -7.03 -10.21 -5.97
CA HIS A 41 -6.70 -9.04 -6.78
C HIS A 41 -5.50 -8.26 -6.24
N LEU A 42 -5.32 -8.22 -4.91
CA LEU A 42 -4.11 -7.68 -4.28
C LEU A 42 -2.88 -8.55 -4.58
N ASP A 43 -2.96 -9.87 -4.42
CA ASP A 43 -1.86 -10.80 -4.69
C ASP A 43 -1.38 -10.77 -6.15
N ASN A 44 -2.27 -10.37 -7.07
CA ASN A 44 -2.02 -10.41 -8.50
C ASN A 44 -2.05 -9.01 -9.14
N ALA A 45 -1.93 -7.95 -8.36
CA ALA A 45 -1.93 -6.57 -8.84
C ALA A 45 -0.91 -6.33 -9.96
N TYR A 46 0.29 -6.90 -9.82
CA TYR A 46 1.39 -6.79 -10.78
C TYR A 46 1.64 -8.07 -11.59
N ASN A 47 0.72 -9.04 -11.54
CA ASN A 47 0.88 -10.27 -12.30
C ASN A 47 0.50 -10.05 -13.77
N GLU A 48 1.52 -9.87 -14.61
CA GLU A 48 1.35 -9.64 -16.06
C GLU A 48 0.43 -10.65 -16.73
N ARG A 49 0.52 -11.95 -16.39
CA ARG A 49 -0.31 -13.00 -17.03
C ARG A 49 -1.79 -12.83 -16.70
N ILE A 50 -2.11 -12.41 -15.48
CA ILE A 50 -3.50 -12.18 -15.05
C ILE A 50 -4.02 -10.86 -15.61
N SER A 51 -3.20 -9.81 -15.54
CA SER A 51 -3.48 -8.51 -16.17
C SER A 51 -3.77 -8.67 -17.67
N MET A 52 -3.02 -9.53 -18.37
CA MET A 52 -3.24 -9.84 -19.79
C MET A 52 -4.58 -10.50 -20.12
N LEU A 53 -5.16 -11.29 -19.20
CA LEU A 53 -6.51 -11.83 -19.39
C LEU A 53 -7.61 -10.77 -19.17
N ASN A 54 -7.25 -9.71 -18.44
CA ASN A 54 -8.06 -8.55 -18.13
C ASN A 54 -7.67 -7.33 -18.99
N LYS A 55 -7.21 -7.52 -20.23
CA LYS A 55 -6.79 -6.41 -21.12
C LYS A 55 -7.82 -5.28 -21.29
N SER A 56 -9.08 -5.51 -20.91
CA SER A 56 -10.16 -4.52 -20.88
C SER A 56 -10.51 -3.97 -19.49
N LEU A 57 -9.77 -4.33 -18.42
CA LEU A 57 -10.14 -4.09 -17.01
C LEU A 57 -8.89 -3.79 -16.14
N PRO A 58 -8.15 -2.71 -16.40
CA PRO A 58 -6.89 -2.44 -15.72
C PRO A 58 -7.07 -2.21 -14.21
N ASN A 59 -8.20 -1.63 -13.80
CA ASN A 59 -8.37 -1.10 -12.44
C ASN A 59 -8.93 -2.11 -11.43
N LEU A 60 -9.03 -3.40 -11.77
CA LEU A 60 -9.57 -4.39 -10.84
C LEU A 60 -8.79 -4.50 -9.53
N PRO A 61 -7.44 -4.53 -9.51
CA PRO A 61 -6.67 -4.45 -8.26
C PRO A 61 -7.09 -3.26 -7.40
N LEU A 62 -7.26 -2.08 -7.99
CA LEU A 62 -7.71 -0.87 -7.31
C LEU A 62 -9.15 -0.99 -6.78
N TRP A 63 -10.10 -1.44 -7.60
CA TRP A 63 -11.50 -1.59 -7.17
C TRP A 63 -11.63 -2.54 -5.98
N TYR A 64 -10.90 -3.65 -6.00
CA TYR A 64 -10.93 -4.60 -4.90
C TYR A 64 -10.13 -4.12 -3.68
N SER A 65 -9.07 -3.32 -3.85
CA SER A 65 -8.38 -2.70 -2.71
C SER A 65 -9.21 -1.61 -2.02
N ILE A 66 -10.13 -0.94 -2.74
CA ILE A 66 -11.14 -0.05 -2.12
C ILE A 66 -12.14 -0.85 -1.30
N LEU A 67 -12.63 -2.00 -1.80
CA LEU A 67 -13.54 -2.85 -1.02
C LEU A 67 -12.90 -3.36 0.29
N ALA A 68 -11.57 -3.48 0.32
CA ALA A 68 -10.83 -3.89 1.50
C ALA A 68 -10.99 -2.93 2.69
N GLU A 69 -11.38 -1.67 2.47
CA GLU A 69 -11.61 -0.71 3.57
C GLU A 69 -12.70 -1.18 4.54
N VAL A 70 -13.77 -1.76 3.99
CA VAL A 70 -14.93 -2.23 4.76
C VAL A 70 -14.86 -3.74 5.00
N HIS A 71 -14.38 -4.51 4.02
CA HIS A 71 -14.30 -5.96 4.10
C HIS A 71 -12.95 -6.46 4.65
N SER A 72 -12.19 -5.61 5.34
CA SER A 72 -10.85 -5.92 5.82
C SER A 72 -10.81 -7.16 6.73
N SER A 73 -9.72 -7.91 6.67
CA SER A 73 -9.40 -8.90 7.70
C SER A 73 -7.89 -9.11 7.82
N LEU A 74 -7.47 -9.77 8.91
CA LEU A 74 -6.08 -10.22 9.09
C LEU A 74 -5.54 -11.05 7.92
N LYS A 75 -6.41 -11.74 7.17
CA LYS A 75 -5.99 -12.56 6.02
C LYS A 75 -5.44 -11.70 4.87
N MET A 76 -5.76 -10.41 4.83
CA MET A 76 -5.32 -9.49 3.78
C MET A 76 -3.93 -8.93 4.02
N VAL A 77 -3.38 -9.03 5.24
CA VAL A 77 -2.08 -8.45 5.59
C VAL A 77 -0.94 -8.93 4.67
N PRO A 78 -0.80 -10.23 4.36
CA PRO A 78 0.22 -10.67 3.41
C PRO A 78 0.04 -10.08 2.01
N SER A 79 -1.19 -9.92 1.55
CA SER A 79 -1.51 -9.36 0.24
C SER A 79 -1.24 -7.86 0.16
N VAL A 80 -1.51 -7.10 1.23
CA VAL A 80 -1.15 -5.68 1.33
C VAL A 80 0.37 -5.50 1.38
N ILE A 81 1.08 -6.33 2.15
CA ILE A 81 2.55 -6.38 2.14
C ILE A 81 3.05 -6.62 0.71
N ASN A 82 2.45 -7.57 -0.01
CA ASN A 82 2.87 -7.94 -1.34
C ASN A 82 2.82 -6.78 -2.36
N LEU A 83 1.91 -5.80 -2.18
CA LEU A 83 1.88 -4.59 -3.02
C LEU A 83 3.21 -3.81 -2.97
N PHE A 84 3.89 -3.82 -1.84
CA PHE A 84 5.09 -2.99 -1.62
C PHE A 84 6.38 -3.82 -1.53
N THR A 85 6.27 -5.14 -1.64
CA THR A 85 7.42 -6.05 -1.65
C THR A 85 7.59 -6.82 -2.96
N THR A 86 6.79 -6.48 -3.98
CA THR A 86 6.97 -7.02 -5.33
C THR A 86 8.07 -6.23 -6.04
N SER A 87 9.17 -6.91 -6.40
CA SER A 87 10.25 -6.29 -7.18
C SER A 87 9.75 -5.86 -8.55
N ASP A 88 10.27 -4.72 -9.02
CA ASP A 88 9.94 -4.12 -10.31
C ASP A 88 8.43 -3.84 -10.49
N SER A 89 7.67 -3.72 -9.39
CA SER A 89 6.29 -3.25 -9.45
C SER A 89 6.28 -1.86 -10.09
N PRO A 90 5.45 -1.63 -11.11
CA PRO A 90 5.35 -0.32 -11.72
C PRO A 90 4.73 0.67 -10.73
N ASP A 91 5.12 1.93 -10.82
CA ASP A 91 4.57 3.03 -10.02
C ASP A 91 3.10 3.23 -10.38
N TRP A 92 2.20 2.89 -9.45
CA TRP A 92 0.76 3.00 -9.63
C TRP A 92 0.17 3.91 -8.58
N ASP A 93 0.41 5.23 -8.73
CA ASP A 93 -0.02 6.30 -7.82
C ASP A 93 -1.28 5.97 -7.00
N LEU A 94 -2.41 5.69 -7.68
CA LEU A 94 -3.69 5.42 -7.01
C LEU A 94 -3.74 4.08 -6.26
N LEU A 95 -3.13 3.01 -6.78
CA LEU A 95 -3.07 1.74 -6.06
C LEU A 95 -2.08 1.80 -4.91
N ASP A 96 -0.97 2.51 -5.08
CA ASP A 96 0.03 2.71 -4.03
C ASP A 96 -0.54 3.57 -2.89
N GLU A 97 -1.24 4.66 -3.21
CA GLU A 97 -2.01 5.44 -2.24
C GLU A 97 -3.07 4.60 -1.52
N GLN A 98 -3.82 3.77 -2.25
CA GLN A 98 -4.82 2.90 -1.64
C GLN A 98 -4.15 1.83 -0.75
N GLY A 99 -3.03 1.26 -1.18
CA GLY A 99 -2.25 0.30 -0.38
C GLY A 99 -1.70 0.95 0.89
N LEU A 100 -1.22 2.19 0.81
CA LEU A 100 -0.74 2.98 1.94
C LEU A 100 -1.86 3.23 2.95
N PHE A 101 -3.05 3.59 2.46
CA PHE A 101 -4.24 3.69 3.30
C PHE A 101 -4.55 2.37 4.03
N LEU A 102 -4.47 1.24 3.33
CA LEU A 102 -4.71 -0.08 3.93
C LEU A 102 -3.66 -0.46 4.98
N VAL A 103 -2.38 -0.07 4.81
CA VAL A 103 -1.34 -0.27 5.84
C VAL A 103 -1.74 0.43 7.14
N GLY A 104 -2.11 1.72 7.06
CA GLY A 104 -2.54 2.48 8.23
C GLY A 104 -3.82 1.92 8.85
N MET A 105 -4.85 1.67 8.03
CA MET A 105 -6.12 1.13 8.50
C MET A 105 -5.97 -0.24 9.18
N LEU A 106 -5.20 -1.16 8.60
CA LEU A 106 -4.99 -2.48 9.19
C LEU A 106 -4.19 -2.39 10.49
N SER A 107 -3.21 -1.48 10.55
CA SER A 107 -2.43 -1.24 11.77
C SER A 107 -3.28 -0.66 12.89
N GLU A 108 -4.22 0.24 12.58
CA GLU A 108 -5.18 0.77 13.56
C GLU A 108 -6.16 -0.31 14.04
N ARG A 109 -6.77 -1.02 13.10
CA ARG A 109 -7.85 -1.98 13.36
C ARG A 109 -7.34 -3.26 14.02
N TYR A 110 -6.12 -3.67 13.69
CA TYR A 110 -5.47 -4.88 14.15
C TYR A 110 -4.02 -4.58 14.56
N PRO A 111 -3.78 -4.03 15.76
CA PRO A 111 -2.43 -3.61 16.20
C PRO A 111 -1.36 -4.71 16.16
N GLU A 112 -1.76 -5.98 16.24
CA GLU A 112 -0.85 -7.13 16.08
C GLU A 112 -0.20 -7.21 14.68
N THR A 113 -0.78 -6.56 13.67
CA THR A 113 -0.29 -6.57 12.29
C THR A 113 0.94 -5.69 12.09
N ILE A 114 1.19 -4.71 12.97
CA ILE A 114 2.37 -3.83 12.94
C ILE A 114 3.65 -4.67 12.92
N ALA A 115 3.71 -5.74 13.72
CA ALA A 115 4.85 -6.66 13.73
C ALA A 115 5.06 -7.33 12.36
N SER A 116 3.99 -7.68 11.65
CA SER A 116 4.06 -8.29 10.31
C SER A 116 4.58 -7.32 9.26
N PHE A 117 4.16 -6.05 9.32
CA PHE A 117 4.69 -5.01 8.43
C PHE A 117 6.17 -4.72 8.69
N LEU A 118 6.57 -4.62 9.96
CA LEU A 118 7.98 -4.44 10.33
C LEU A 118 8.84 -5.64 9.94
N ASP A 119 8.34 -6.87 10.07
CA ASP A 119 9.03 -8.09 9.60
C ASP A 119 9.21 -8.08 8.07
N ALA A 120 8.21 -7.61 7.33
CA ALA A 120 8.30 -7.48 5.89
C ALA A 120 9.36 -6.45 5.48
N ILE A 121 9.42 -5.29 6.16
CA ILE A 121 10.47 -4.29 5.97
C ILE A 121 11.85 -4.89 6.22
N GLU A 122 12.07 -5.53 7.39
CA GLU A 122 13.36 -6.13 7.74
C GLU A 122 13.79 -7.18 6.71
N LYS A 123 12.83 -7.98 6.20
CA LYS A 123 13.08 -8.91 5.10
C LYS A 123 13.53 -8.19 3.83
N GLN A 124 12.87 -7.10 3.40
CA GLN A 124 13.28 -6.35 2.21
C GLN A 124 14.67 -5.73 2.36
N VAL A 125 14.97 -5.18 3.53
CA VAL A 125 16.31 -4.65 3.88
C VAL A 125 17.36 -5.76 3.77
N SER A 126 17.09 -6.94 4.34
CA SER A 126 18.05 -8.07 4.35
C SER A 126 18.44 -8.57 2.95
N ILE A 127 17.52 -8.46 1.98
CA ILE A 127 17.75 -8.86 0.58
C ILE A 127 18.15 -7.69 -0.32
N LYS A 128 18.33 -6.48 0.24
CA LYS A 128 18.63 -5.23 -0.49
C LYS A 128 17.66 -5.00 -1.66
N SER A 129 16.37 -5.20 -1.37
CA SER A 129 15.30 -5.11 -2.37
C SER A 129 15.21 -3.71 -2.98
N ASN A 130 14.84 -3.66 -4.26
CA ASN A 130 14.45 -2.42 -4.96
C ASN A 130 12.93 -2.15 -4.88
N ALA A 131 12.15 -3.04 -4.26
CA ALA A 131 10.71 -2.83 -4.10
C ALA A 131 10.41 -1.58 -3.25
N PRO A 132 9.28 -0.89 -3.47
CA PRO A 132 8.94 0.35 -2.77
C PRO A 132 8.39 0.08 -1.35
N TYR A 133 9.14 -0.65 -0.51
CA TYR A 133 8.69 -1.01 0.83
C TYR A 133 8.58 0.17 1.80
N LEU A 134 8.99 1.38 1.37
CA LEU A 134 8.82 2.62 2.13
C LEU A 134 7.36 2.84 2.55
N PHE A 135 6.40 2.43 1.73
CA PHE A 135 4.97 2.58 2.03
C PHE A 135 4.53 1.75 3.24
N LEU A 136 5.29 0.73 3.62
CA LEU A 136 5.03 -0.02 4.84
C LEU A 136 5.40 0.77 6.11
N TYR A 137 6.17 1.86 6.01
CA TYR A 137 6.52 2.69 7.18
C TYR A 137 5.31 3.35 7.83
N ASP A 138 4.17 3.51 7.15
CA ASP A 138 2.97 4.07 7.76
C ASP A 138 2.41 3.21 8.90
N CYS A 139 2.81 1.93 9.02
CA CYS A 139 2.48 1.14 10.22
C CYS A 139 3.08 1.73 11.50
N VAL A 140 4.16 2.51 11.39
CA VAL A 140 4.85 3.17 12.52
C VAL A 140 3.93 4.18 13.21
N TYR A 141 2.97 4.79 12.50
CA TYR A 141 1.98 5.68 13.10
C TYR A 141 1.16 5.05 14.24
N PHE A 142 1.09 3.72 14.25
CA PHE A 142 0.34 2.93 15.22
C PHE A 142 1.26 2.15 16.17
N ALA A 143 2.57 2.23 15.96
CA ALA A 143 3.55 1.54 16.77
C ALA A 143 3.60 2.14 18.18
N LYS A 144 3.90 1.26 19.13
CA LYS A 144 4.15 1.60 20.54
C LYS A 144 5.61 1.32 20.89
N ASP A 145 6.21 2.26 21.62
CA ASP A 145 7.64 2.23 21.96
C ASP A 145 8.04 0.94 22.67
N GLU A 146 7.26 0.53 23.68
CA GLU A 146 7.51 -0.67 24.49
C GLU A 146 7.49 -1.99 23.70
N PHE A 147 6.82 -2.04 22.55
CA PHE A 147 6.66 -3.26 21.76
C PHE A 147 7.49 -3.26 20.47
N HIS A 148 7.68 -2.09 19.85
CA HIS A 148 8.24 -1.98 18.50
C HIS A 148 9.53 -1.17 18.44
N GLY A 149 9.81 -0.34 19.45
CA GLY A 149 10.89 0.63 19.44
C GLY A 149 12.27 0.01 19.19
N GLU A 150 12.57 -1.13 19.83
CA GLU A 150 13.84 -1.84 19.61
C GLU A 150 14.03 -2.28 18.15
N LYS A 151 12.98 -2.82 17.52
CA LYS A 151 13.05 -3.26 16.12
C LYS A 151 13.20 -2.08 15.17
N ILE A 152 12.46 -1.00 15.40
CA ILE A 152 12.53 0.21 14.58
C ILE A 152 13.89 0.90 14.72
N SER A 153 14.45 0.94 15.93
CA SER A 153 15.83 1.42 16.19
C SER A 153 16.87 0.61 15.41
N ARG A 154 16.73 -0.72 15.35
CA ARG A 154 17.60 -1.57 14.52
C ARG A 154 17.50 -1.21 13.04
N LEU A 155 16.28 -0.98 12.51
CA LEU A 155 16.09 -0.54 11.12
C LEU A 155 16.77 0.80 10.86
N LEU A 156 16.61 1.80 11.73
CA LEU A 156 17.29 3.10 11.61
C LEU A 156 18.82 2.97 11.62
N SER A 157 19.37 2.08 12.46
CA SER A 157 20.81 1.85 12.57
C SER A 157 21.41 1.03 11.41
N ASN A 158 20.58 0.32 10.65
CA ASN A 158 21.05 -0.56 9.60
C ASN A 158 21.42 0.27 8.34
N PRO A 159 22.66 0.15 7.82
CA PRO A 159 23.10 0.92 6.66
C PRO A 159 22.38 0.55 5.35
N ASP A 160 21.81 -0.65 5.26
CA ASP A 160 21.08 -1.12 4.08
C ASP A 160 19.60 -0.70 4.07
N THR A 161 19.10 -0.07 5.14
CA THR A 161 17.73 0.43 5.19
C THR A 161 17.55 1.61 4.24
N GLY A 162 16.61 1.50 3.30
CA GLY A 162 16.23 2.57 2.37
C GLY A 162 15.35 3.63 3.04
N TRP A 163 15.32 4.84 2.49
CA TRP A 163 14.44 5.93 2.94
C TRP A 163 14.47 6.21 4.47
N LYS A 164 15.64 6.05 5.11
CA LYS A 164 15.79 6.30 6.56
C LYS A 164 15.29 7.68 7.03
N PRO A 165 15.45 8.79 6.28
CA PRO A 165 14.89 10.09 6.69
C PRO A 165 13.37 10.05 6.86
N LEU A 166 12.66 9.37 5.95
CA LEU A 166 11.22 9.14 6.06
C LEU A 166 10.88 8.36 7.33
N LEU A 167 11.56 7.23 7.57
CA LEU A 167 11.37 6.45 8.81
C LEU A 167 11.64 7.30 10.06
N ALA A 168 12.67 8.17 10.04
CA ALA A 168 13.01 9.06 11.13
C ALA A 168 11.89 10.09 11.43
N VAL A 169 11.22 10.61 10.40
CA VAL A 169 10.05 11.48 10.57
C VAL A 169 8.89 10.71 11.22
N HIS A 170 8.54 9.53 10.70
CA HIS A 170 7.45 8.71 11.27
C HIS A 170 7.67 8.38 12.75
N VAL A 171 8.90 8.01 13.17
CA VAL A 171 9.18 7.72 14.59
C VAL A 171 9.11 8.98 15.46
N ALA A 172 9.46 10.14 14.91
CA ALA A 172 9.43 11.41 15.64
C ALA A 172 7.99 11.89 15.84
N GLU A 173 7.17 11.88 14.79
CA GLU A 173 5.76 12.27 14.86
C GLU A 173 4.96 11.39 15.84
N THR A 174 5.36 10.14 15.98
CA THR A 174 4.76 9.16 16.90
C THR A 174 5.42 9.14 18.28
N ARG A 175 6.48 9.91 18.47
CA ARG A 175 7.24 10.03 19.73
C ARG A 175 7.72 8.68 20.27
N LEU A 176 8.24 7.83 19.40
CA LEU A 176 8.93 6.59 19.80
C LEU A 176 10.30 6.95 20.41
N ILE A 177 10.28 7.35 21.68
CA ILE A 177 11.44 7.93 22.38
C ILE A 177 12.65 7.00 22.35
N SER A 178 12.46 5.68 22.40
CA SER A 178 13.56 4.72 22.29
C SER A 178 14.37 4.84 21.00
N CYS A 179 13.79 5.38 19.93
CA CYS A 179 14.42 5.55 18.61
C CYS A 179 15.16 6.90 18.46
N ARG A 180 15.01 7.84 19.41
CA ARG A 180 15.53 9.21 19.28
C ARG A 180 17.04 9.26 19.11
N GLU A 181 17.77 8.38 19.80
CA GLU A 181 19.23 8.35 19.73
C GLU A 181 19.72 7.86 18.34
N GLU A 182 19.02 6.90 17.73
CA GLU A 182 19.30 6.44 16.37
C GLU A 182 19.02 7.52 15.32
N VAL A 183 17.93 8.29 15.47
CA VAL A 183 17.67 9.46 14.62
C VAL A 183 18.76 10.50 14.76
N LYS A 184 19.25 10.74 15.98
CA LYS A 184 20.35 11.67 16.24
C LYS A 184 21.65 11.23 15.58
N LYS A 185 22.04 9.95 15.71
CA LYS A 185 23.22 9.38 15.03
C LYS A 185 23.10 9.53 13.52
N LEU A 186 21.92 9.26 12.96
CA LEU A 186 21.66 9.44 11.54
C LEU A 186 21.82 10.91 11.12
N HIS A 187 21.28 11.86 11.89
CA HIS A 187 21.47 13.29 11.62
C HIS A 187 22.95 13.70 11.66
N GLU A 188 23.73 13.19 12.60
CA GLU A 188 25.17 13.48 12.73
C GLU A 188 25.97 13.12 11.47
N GLU A 189 25.58 12.08 10.73
CA GLU A 189 26.17 11.73 9.43
C GLU A 189 25.98 12.85 8.39
N PHE A 190 24.88 13.61 8.50
CA PHE A 190 24.50 14.65 7.54
C PHE A 190 24.86 16.08 7.99
N VAL A 191 25.28 16.29 9.24
CA VAL A 191 25.67 17.62 9.79
C VAL A 191 26.66 18.39 8.90
N PRO A 192 27.70 17.78 8.30
CA PRO A 192 28.66 18.51 7.46
C PRO A 192 28.05 19.11 6.17
N PHE A 193 26.91 18.59 5.70
CA PHE A 193 26.32 18.96 4.41
C PHE A 193 25.40 20.17 4.53
N THR A 194 26.00 21.36 4.51
CA THR A 194 25.29 22.64 4.70
C THR A 194 25.00 23.39 3.39
N GLN A 195 25.40 22.82 2.24
CA GLN A 195 25.19 23.46 0.95
C GLN A 195 23.71 23.41 0.55
N LYS A 196 23.05 24.57 0.56
CA LYS A 196 21.65 24.68 0.16
C LYS A 196 21.40 24.15 -1.25
N GLY A 197 20.28 23.45 -1.43
CA GLY A 197 19.84 22.89 -2.71
C GLY A 197 20.45 21.53 -3.06
N THR A 198 21.33 20.97 -2.23
CA THR A 198 21.80 19.58 -2.39
C THR A 198 20.87 18.62 -1.65
N ASN A 199 20.82 17.37 -2.14
CA ASN A 199 20.02 16.31 -1.52
C ASN A 199 20.48 16.03 -0.07
N GLU A 200 21.79 16.05 0.17
CA GLU A 200 22.35 15.83 1.51
C GLU A 200 21.94 16.93 2.49
N ASN A 201 21.85 18.20 2.05
CA ASN A 201 21.35 19.27 2.91
C ASN A 201 19.84 19.14 3.14
N LEU A 202 19.06 18.66 2.17
CA LEU A 202 17.63 18.37 2.37
C LEU A 202 17.42 17.29 3.44
N ILE A 203 18.19 16.19 3.35
CA ILE A 203 18.17 15.12 4.36
C ILE A 203 18.60 15.66 5.73
N ARG A 204 19.64 16.50 5.78
CA ARG A 204 20.06 17.16 7.03
C ARG A 204 18.92 17.97 7.66
N GLU A 205 18.23 18.78 6.86
CA GLU A 205 17.11 19.62 7.32
C GLU A 205 15.91 18.78 7.75
N GLU A 206 15.57 17.71 7.03
CA GLU A 206 14.50 16.77 7.37
C GLU A 206 14.78 16.04 8.70
N LEU A 207 16.01 15.57 8.92
CA LEU A 207 16.40 14.89 10.16
C LEU A 207 16.47 15.85 11.36
N MET A 208 16.89 17.10 11.12
CA MET A 208 16.83 18.15 12.14
C MET A 208 15.38 18.42 12.53
N TYR A 209 14.47 18.53 11.56
CA TYR A 209 13.04 18.67 11.80
C TYR A 209 12.46 17.47 12.57
N ALA A 210 12.82 16.24 12.22
CA ALA A 210 12.43 15.05 12.98
C ALA A 210 12.91 15.11 14.44
N LEU A 211 14.12 15.60 14.72
CA LEU A 211 14.61 15.74 16.10
C LEU A 211 13.82 16.78 16.91
N GLU A 212 13.34 17.85 16.27
CA GLU A 212 12.48 18.87 16.89
C GLU A 212 11.08 18.31 17.18
N LEU A 213 10.53 17.49 16.27
CA LEU A 213 9.20 16.88 16.41
C LEU A 213 9.03 15.98 17.63
N PHE A 214 10.10 15.35 18.13
CA PHE A 214 10.04 14.55 19.37
C PHE A 214 9.54 15.36 20.57
N ASP A 215 9.81 16.68 20.59
CA ASP A 215 9.47 17.58 21.69
C ASP A 215 8.23 18.45 21.39
N ASP A 216 7.68 18.41 20.17
CA ASP A 216 6.48 19.16 19.80
C ASP A 216 5.21 18.35 20.08
N GLU A 217 4.60 18.54 21.25
CA GLU A 217 3.34 17.90 21.64
C GLU A 217 2.11 18.36 20.83
N THR A 218 2.22 19.46 20.08
CA THR A 218 1.12 20.03 19.30
C THR A 218 1.04 19.50 17.87
N HIS A 219 2.13 18.88 17.39
CA HIS A 219 2.19 18.31 16.06
C HIS A 219 1.17 17.20 15.86
N THR A 220 0.46 17.27 14.73
CA THR A 220 -0.47 16.22 14.30
C THR A 220 0.25 15.33 13.28
N PRO A 221 0.40 14.01 13.54
CA PRO A 221 1.10 13.11 12.64
C PRO A 221 0.56 13.10 11.20
N GLY A 222 1.46 12.96 10.24
CA GLY A 222 1.23 12.94 8.80
C GLY A 222 0.63 11.64 8.25
N CYS A 223 -0.10 10.88 9.07
CA CYS A 223 -0.60 9.56 8.68
C CYS A 223 -1.62 9.66 7.51
N TYR A 224 -1.28 9.05 6.36
CA TYR A 224 -2.12 9.16 5.16
C TYR A 224 -3.53 8.62 5.38
N PHE A 225 -3.65 7.52 6.13
CA PHE A 225 -4.94 6.93 6.49
C PHE A 225 -5.91 7.95 7.14
N TYR A 226 -5.42 8.81 8.04
CA TYR A 226 -6.26 9.84 8.66
C TYR A 226 -6.49 11.06 7.75
N GLN A 227 -5.54 11.37 6.86
CA GLN A 227 -5.61 12.55 6.01
C GLN A 227 -6.48 12.36 4.76
N ARG A 228 -6.51 11.15 4.18
CA ARG A 228 -7.18 10.87 2.90
C ARG A 228 -8.68 11.14 2.95
N GLY A 229 -9.31 10.86 4.08
CA GLY A 229 -10.76 10.93 4.25
C GLY A 229 -11.53 9.80 3.57
N GLU A 230 -12.84 10.01 3.40
CA GLU A 230 -13.78 9.02 2.87
C GLU A 230 -13.49 8.64 1.41
N TRP A 231 -13.50 7.32 1.13
CA TRP A 231 -13.14 6.77 -0.18
C TRP A 231 -13.93 7.42 -1.33
N ASN A 232 -15.24 7.63 -1.15
CA ASN A 232 -16.13 8.09 -2.21
C ASN A 232 -15.74 9.51 -2.68
N SER A 233 -15.46 10.41 -1.73
CA SER A 233 -15.00 11.77 -2.02
C SER A 233 -13.60 11.77 -2.63
N HIS A 234 -12.69 10.94 -2.11
CA HIS A 234 -11.33 10.79 -2.64
C HIS A 234 -11.35 10.39 -4.13
N TYR A 235 -12.06 9.31 -4.48
CA TYR A 235 -12.11 8.83 -5.87
C TYR A 235 -12.98 9.70 -6.80
N LYS A 236 -13.94 10.47 -6.27
CA LYS A 236 -14.63 11.51 -7.06
C LYS A 236 -13.68 12.62 -7.49
N ASN A 237 -12.77 13.04 -6.60
CA ASN A 237 -11.76 14.05 -6.95
C ASN A 237 -10.74 13.52 -7.97
N ALA A 238 -10.49 12.21 -7.96
CA ALA A 238 -9.61 11.53 -8.92
C ALA A 238 -10.34 11.04 -10.21
N GLU A 239 -11.65 11.28 -10.36
CA GLU A 239 -12.46 10.68 -11.44
C GLU A 239 -11.91 11.00 -12.83
N GLY A 240 -11.35 12.20 -13.01
CA GLY A 240 -10.74 12.64 -14.27
C GLY A 240 -9.60 11.75 -14.77
N ILE A 241 -8.90 11.04 -13.86
CA ILE A 241 -7.83 10.10 -14.22
C ILE A 241 -8.40 8.87 -14.94
N PHE A 242 -9.66 8.53 -14.68
CA PHE A 242 -10.35 7.39 -15.26
C PHE A 242 -11.13 7.74 -16.54
N ALA A 243 -11.01 8.97 -17.06
CA ALA A 243 -11.77 9.45 -18.21
C ALA A 243 -11.33 8.82 -19.55
N GLU A 244 -10.04 8.49 -19.69
CA GLU A 244 -9.47 7.82 -20.87
C GLU A 244 -8.90 6.45 -20.46
N GLU A 245 -8.96 5.45 -21.34
CA GLU A 245 -8.54 4.08 -21.01
C GLU A 245 -7.04 4.02 -20.62
N ASN A 246 -6.81 3.69 -19.34
CA ASN A 246 -5.67 2.98 -18.76
C ASN A 246 -4.35 3.77 -18.49
N PRO A 247 -4.10 4.21 -17.24
CA PRO A 247 -2.84 4.86 -16.86
C PRO A 247 -1.57 3.98 -16.91
N MET A 248 -1.65 2.63 -17.03
CA MET A 248 -0.46 1.82 -16.69
C MET A 248 -0.09 0.58 -17.49
N LEU A 249 -0.86 0.12 -18.49
CA LEU A 249 -0.51 -1.15 -19.16
C LEU A 249 -0.42 -1.01 -20.67
N ALA A 250 0.62 -0.31 -21.13
CA ALA A 250 1.04 -0.30 -22.53
C ALA A 250 2.35 -1.08 -22.74
N SER A 251 2.22 -2.21 -23.44
CA SER A 251 3.23 -2.91 -24.26
C SER A 251 3.76 -4.28 -23.78
N ILE A 252 3.94 -5.15 -24.78
CA ILE A 252 4.45 -6.55 -24.83
C ILE A 252 3.38 -7.66 -24.71
N PHE A 253 3.25 -8.40 -25.82
CA PHE A 253 2.31 -9.49 -26.04
C PHE A 253 2.99 -10.84 -25.76
N ASN A 254 2.39 -11.67 -24.89
CA ASN A 254 2.48 -13.13 -25.03
C ASN A 254 1.25 -13.84 -24.44
N ASN A 255 0.93 -15.00 -25.02
CA ASN A 255 -0.31 -15.75 -24.81
C ASN A 255 -0.45 -16.29 -23.38
N VAL A 256 -1.61 -16.04 -22.75
CA VAL A 256 -1.95 -16.60 -21.44
C VAL A 256 -2.41 -18.06 -21.57
N GLY A 257 -2.03 -18.91 -20.61
CA GLY A 257 -2.30 -20.33 -20.63
C GLY A 257 -3.73 -20.66 -20.17
N ARG A 258 -4.43 -21.55 -20.90
CA ARG A 258 -5.77 -22.08 -20.54
C ARG A 258 -5.86 -22.65 -19.11
N ASN A 259 -4.73 -23.05 -18.52
CA ASN A 259 -4.65 -23.64 -17.18
C ASN A 259 -4.34 -22.62 -16.08
N ASP A 260 -4.03 -21.36 -16.41
CA ASP A 260 -3.74 -20.30 -15.45
C ASP A 260 -4.98 -19.95 -14.62
N LEU A 261 -4.80 -19.30 -13.48
CA LEU A 261 -5.91 -18.85 -12.64
C LEU A 261 -6.80 -17.87 -13.42
N CYS A 262 -8.11 -18.00 -13.24
CA CYS A 262 -9.07 -17.13 -13.89
C CYS A 262 -8.97 -15.72 -13.29
N PRO A 263 -8.87 -14.68 -14.11
CA PRO A 263 -8.53 -13.33 -13.66
C PRO A 263 -9.70 -12.61 -12.97
N CYS A 264 -10.87 -13.27 -12.88
CA CYS A 264 -12.04 -12.82 -12.15
C CYS A 264 -11.99 -13.15 -10.64
N GLY A 265 -10.87 -13.70 -10.16
CA GLY A 265 -10.69 -14.06 -8.75
C GLY A 265 -11.66 -15.13 -8.25
N SER A 266 -12.04 -16.08 -9.10
CA SER A 266 -12.90 -17.21 -8.68
C SER A 266 -12.15 -18.39 -8.07
N GLY A 267 -10.81 -18.34 -8.05
CA GLY A 267 -9.94 -19.47 -7.68
C GLY A 267 -9.92 -20.64 -8.69
N LYS A 268 -10.72 -20.59 -9.76
CA LYS A 268 -10.78 -21.64 -10.80
C LYS A 268 -9.74 -21.40 -11.90
N LYS A 269 -9.37 -22.45 -12.63
CA LYS A 269 -8.59 -22.33 -13.89
C LYS A 269 -9.39 -21.57 -14.95
N TYR A 270 -8.73 -20.75 -15.78
CA TYR A 270 -9.37 -19.93 -16.80
C TYR A 270 -10.27 -20.74 -17.74
N LYS A 271 -9.78 -21.89 -18.24
CA LYS A 271 -10.58 -22.84 -19.07
C LYS A 271 -11.83 -23.43 -18.39
N SER A 272 -11.93 -23.33 -17.07
CA SER A 272 -13.03 -23.88 -16.28
C SER A 272 -13.93 -22.79 -15.70
N CYS A 273 -13.69 -21.54 -16.05
CA CYS A 273 -14.44 -20.38 -15.60
C CYS A 273 -14.74 -19.47 -16.79
N CYS A 274 -14.12 -18.30 -16.90
CA CYS A 274 -14.51 -17.29 -17.89
C CYS A 274 -14.32 -17.72 -19.36
N LEU A 275 -13.47 -18.70 -19.68
CA LEU A 275 -13.30 -19.19 -21.06
C LEU A 275 -14.48 -20.07 -21.54
N LYS A 276 -15.30 -20.62 -20.64
CA LYS A 276 -16.47 -21.44 -21.00
C LYS A 276 -17.72 -20.62 -21.32
N LYS A 277 -17.62 -19.28 -21.27
CA LYS A 277 -18.73 -18.40 -21.62
C LYS A 277 -19.03 -18.46 -23.11
#